data_AF-A0A382CH41-F1
#
_entry.id   AF-A0A382CH41-F1
#
_cell.length_a   1.000
_cell.length_b   1.000
_cell.length_c   1.000
_cell.angle_alpha   90.00
_cell.angle_beta   90.00
_cell.angle_gamma   90.00
#
_symmetry.space_group_name_H-M   'P 1'
#
loop_
_entity.id
_entity.type
_entity.pdbx_description
1 polymer ?
#
loop_
_entity_poly.entity_id
_entity_poly.type
_entity_poly.pdbx_seq_one_letter_code
_entity_poly.pdbx_strand_id
1 'polypeptide(L)' 'MKIILASFFALVSALNISLGLANPEMGEIAPGFHLQDQNNQWHELEDYRGKWLVLYFYPKADTPGCTTEACEFRDNI' A
#
# COMPACT_ATOMS: atom_id res chain seq x y z
N MET A 1 26.47 18.64 -27.84
CA MET A 1 25.00 18.52 -27.95
C MET A 1 24.48 17.08 -27.89
N LYS A 2 25.15 16.08 -28.49
CA LYS A 2 24.74 14.66 -28.42
C LYS A 2 24.92 14.00 -27.04
N ILE A 3 25.87 14.45 -26.22
CA ILE A 3 26.21 13.83 -24.93
C ILE A 3 25.24 14.23 -23.79
N ILE A 4 24.68 15.45 -23.84
CA ILE A 4 23.69 15.94 -22.86
C ILE A 4 22.33 15.24 -23.05
N LEU A 5 21.99 14.87 -24.29
CA LEU A 5 20.73 14.19 -24.61
C LEU A 5 20.73 12.72 -24.14
N ALA A 6 21.87 12.03 -24.23
CA ALA A 6 22.01 10.65 -23.78
C ALA A 6 21.96 10.51 -22.25
N SER A 7 22.47 11.50 -21.53
CA SER A 7 22.43 11.55 -20.05
C SER A 7 21.03 11.89 -19.53
N PHE A 8 20.27 12.74 -20.24
CA PHE A 8 18.87 13.01 -19.91
C PHE A 8 17.97 11.78 -20.15
N PHE A 9 18.21 11.02 -21.23
CA PHE A 9 17.47 9.80 -21.53
C PHE A 9 17.78 8.65 -20.55
N ALA A 10 19.03 8.54 -20.08
CA ALA A 10 19.43 7.59 -19.04
C ALA A 10 18.84 7.93 -17.66
N LEU A 11 18.68 9.23 -17.34
CA LEU A 11 18.07 9.67 -16.08
C LEU A 11 16.57 9.31 -16.01
N VAL A 12 15.86 9.40 -17.14
CA VAL A 12 14.42 9.05 -17.22
C VAL A 12 14.19 7.54 -17.18
N SER A 13 15.14 6.72 -17.65
CA SER A 13 15.03 5.25 -17.62
C SER A 13 15.41 4.62 -16.27
N ALA A 14 16.10 5.35 -15.39
CA ALA A 14 16.36 4.93 -14.01
C ALA A 14 15.20 5.27 -13.05
N LEU A 15 14.28 6.12 -13.46
CA LEU A 15 13.02 6.34 -12.78
C LEU A 15 12.08 5.19 -13.15
N ASN A 16 12.15 4.10 -12.37
CA ASN A 16 11.08 3.11 -12.30
C ASN A 16 9.81 3.78 -11.76
N ILE A 17 9.15 4.60 -12.58
CA ILE A 17 7.81 5.11 -12.30
C ILE A 17 6.89 3.92 -12.56
N SER A 18 6.79 3.05 -11.56
CA SER A 18 5.72 2.08 -11.48
C SER A 18 4.43 2.89 -11.33
N LEU A 19 3.76 3.13 -12.45
CA LEU A 19 2.36 3.55 -12.46
C LEU A 19 1.64 2.46 -11.67
N GLY A 20 1.13 2.77 -10.47
CA GLY A 20 0.64 1.84 -9.44
C GLY A 20 -0.51 0.92 -9.87
N LEU A 21 -0.26 0.08 -10.87
CA LEU A 21 -1.13 -0.93 -11.47
C LEU A 21 -0.64 -2.34 -11.16
N ALA A 22 0.53 -2.47 -10.52
CA ALA A 22 1.07 -3.75 -10.10
C ALA A 22 0.40 -4.19 -8.81
N ASN A 23 -0.22 -5.37 -8.83
CA ASN A 23 -0.66 -6.03 -7.61
C ASN A 23 0.57 -6.55 -6.86
N PRO A 24 0.63 -6.43 -5.52
CA PRO A 24 1.75 -6.94 -4.74
C PRO A 24 1.87 -8.46 -4.90
N GLU A 25 3.10 -8.95 -5.12
CA GLU A 25 3.38 -10.39 -5.21
C GLU A 25 3.80 -10.98 -3.86
N MET A 26 3.60 -12.28 -3.69
CA MET A 26 4.00 -12.97 -2.46
C MET A 26 5.52 -12.96 -2.29
N GLY A 27 5.98 -12.64 -1.09
CA GLY A 27 7.41 -12.62 -0.75
C GLY A 27 8.10 -11.29 -1.07
N GLU A 28 7.43 -10.36 -1.76
CA GLU A 28 7.94 -9.00 -1.95
C GLU A 28 7.78 -8.14 -0.69
N ILE A 29 8.56 -7.07 -0.62
CA ILE A 29 8.37 -6.05 0.40
C ILE A 29 7.02 -5.37 0.15
N ALA A 30 6.16 -5.38 1.17
CA ALA A 30 4.86 -4.71 1.08
C ALA A 30 5.02 -3.22 0.73
N PRO A 31 4.21 -2.66 -0.18
CA PRO A 31 4.20 -1.23 -0.45
C PRO A 31 3.94 -0.41 0.81
N GLY A 32 4.65 0.70 0.96
CA GLY A 32 4.39 1.64 2.05
C GLY A 32 3.00 2.27 1.92
N PHE A 33 2.38 2.58 3.06
CA PHE A 33 1.16 3.38 3.16
C PHE A 33 1.37 4.50 4.19
N HIS A 34 0.58 5.56 4.05
CA HIS A 34 0.49 6.64 5.03
C HIS A 34 -0.97 7.10 5.07
N LEU A 35 -1.73 6.58 6.04
CA LEU A 35 -3.19 6.71 6.10
C LEU A 35 -3.62 7.17 7.50
N GLN A 36 -4.73 7.91 7.57
CA GLN A 36 -5.36 8.27 8.84
C GLN A 36 -6.37 7.22 9.26
N ASP A 37 -6.42 6.92 10.56
CA ASP A 37 -7.50 6.15 11.15
C ASP A 37 -8.71 7.02 11.51
N GLN A 38 -9.74 6.39 12.11
CA GLN A 38 -10.96 7.07 12.55
C GLN A 38 -10.76 8.14 13.64
N ASN A 39 -9.59 8.16 14.29
CA ASN A 39 -9.22 9.13 15.31
C ASN A 39 -8.28 10.22 14.77
N ASN A 40 -8.07 10.26 13.44
CA ASN A 40 -7.10 11.13 12.75
C ASN A 40 -5.63 10.84 13.13
N GLN A 41 -5.33 9.67 13.67
CA GLN A 41 -3.94 9.25 13.88
C GLN A 41 -3.37 8.75 12.56
N TRP A 42 -2.17 9.21 12.23
CA TRP A 42 -1.44 8.73 11.06
C TRP A 42 -0.79 7.39 11.37
N HIS A 43 -0.90 6.47 10.42
CA HIS A 43 -0.30 5.15 10.46
C HIS A 43 0.50 4.90 9.19
N GLU A 44 1.70 4.35 9.36
CA GLU A 44 2.55 3.90 8.27
C GLU A 44 3.05 2.47 8.49
N LEU A 45 3.55 1.82 7.43
CA LEU A 45 3.98 0.42 7.49
C LEU A 45 5.07 0.18 8.55
N GLU A 46 5.90 1.19 8.83
CA GLU A 46 7.02 1.09 9.77
C GLU A 46 6.56 0.99 11.23
N ASP A 47 5.40 1.55 11.57
CA ASP A 47 4.82 1.49 12.92
C ASP A 47 4.55 0.05 13.40
N TYR A 48 4.42 -0.89 12.45
CA TYR A 48 4.03 -2.27 12.68
C TYR A 48 5.18 -3.28 12.54
N ARG A 49 6.44 -2.82 12.43
CA ARG A 49 7.61 -3.69 12.31
C ARG A 49 7.67 -4.73 13.44
N GLY A 50 7.95 -5.98 13.07
CA GLY A 50 8.04 -7.10 14.01
C GLY A 50 6.68 -7.71 14.42
N LYS A 51 5.57 -7.22 13.87
CA LYS A 51 4.23 -7.79 14.06
C LYS A 51 3.68 -8.26 12.71
N TRP A 52 2.77 -9.23 12.76
CA TRP A 52 1.92 -9.51 11.60
C TRP A 52 0.93 -8.36 11.42
N LEU A 53 0.81 -7.88 10.19
CA LEU A 53 -0.13 -6.82 9.81
C LEU A 53 -1.00 -7.34 8.66
N VAL A 54 -2.31 -7.17 8.79
CA VAL A 54 -3.29 -7.44 7.73
C VAL A 54 -3.89 -6.11 7.28
N LEU A 55 -3.82 -5.80 5.98
CA LEU A 55 -4.54 -4.70 5.38
C LEU A 55 -5.86 -5.21 4.79
N TYR A 56 -6.97 -4.83 5.40
CA TYR A 56 -8.32 -5.24 5.01
C TYR A 56 -9.02 -4.11 4.26
N PHE A 57 -9.28 -4.32 2.98
CA PHE A 57 -9.93 -3.33 2.11
C PHE A 57 -11.43 -3.60 2.00
N TYR A 58 -12.25 -2.57 2.19
CA TYR A 58 -13.69 -2.64 2.04
C TYR A 58 -14.22 -1.40 1.29
N PRO A 59 -15.31 -1.51 0.51
CA PRO A 59 -15.82 -0.38 -0.28
C PRO A 59 -16.37 0.76 0.58
N LYS A 60 -17.04 0.42 1.69
CA LYS A 60 -17.67 1.39 2.59
C LYS A 60 -17.85 0.81 4.00
N ALA A 61 -17.40 1.57 5.00
CA ALA A 61 -17.59 1.26 6.41
C ALA A 61 -19.07 1.30 6.81
N ASP A 62 -19.41 0.65 7.93
CA ASP A 62 -20.71 0.75 8.60
C ASP A 62 -21.91 0.36 7.73
N THR A 63 -21.69 -0.54 6.76
CA THR A 63 -22.78 -1.20 6.04
C THR A 63 -23.05 -2.57 6.67
N PRO A 64 -24.30 -3.09 6.65
CA PRO A 64 -24.62 -4.37 7.26
C PRO A 64 -23.74 -5.53 6.75
N GLY A 65 -23.47 -5.55 5.44
CA GLY A 65 -22.58 -6.54 4.82
C GLY A 65 -21.14 -6.43 5.33
N CYS A 66 -20.53 -5.25 5.20
CA CYS A 66 -19.15 -5.02 5.64
C CYS A 66 -18.96 -5.26 7.15
N THR A 67 -19.95 -4.91 7.97
CA THR A 67 -19.90 -5.15 9.43
C THR A 67 -19.88 -6.64 9.72
N THR A 68 -20.74 -7.41 9.05
CA THR A 68 -20.79 -8.87 9.19
C THR A 68 -19.45 -9.49 8.78
N GLU A 69 -18.93 -9.12 7.60
CA GLU A 69 -17.66 -9.66 7.09
C GLU A 69 -16.47 -9.32 8.00
N ALA A 70 -16.38 -8.08 8.47
CA ALA A 70 -15.28 -7.64 9.33
C ALA A 70 -15.33 -8.29 10.72
N CYS A 71 -16.52 -8.48 11.31
CA CYS A 71 -16.66 -9.19 12.58
C CYS A 71 -16.26 -10.66 12.46
N GLU A 72 -16.70 -11.35 11.41
CA GLU A 72 -16.32 -12.74 11.17
C GLU A 72 -14.80 -12.89 10.98
N PHE A 73 -14.18 -11.98 10.21
CA PHE A 73 -12.73 -11.98 10.03
C PHE A 73 -11.98 -11.76 11.36
N ARG A 74 -12.44 -10.85 12.21
CA ARG A 74 -11.81 -10.55 13.51
C ARG A 74 -11.94 -11.72 14.49
N ASP A 75 -13.11 -12.35 14.54
CA ASP A 75 -13.46 -13.26 15.63
C ASP A 75 -13.09 -14.72 15.31
N ASN A 76 -12.93 -15.08 14.03
CA ASN A 76 -12.79 -16.47 13.58
C ASN A 76 -11.56 -16.77 12.71
N ILE A 77 -10.62 -15.83 12.56
CA ILE A 77 -9.31 -16.02 11.89
C ILE A 77 -8.19 -15.74 12.90
#